data_AF-A0A257K2S7-F1
#
_entry.id   AF-A0A257K2S7-F1
#
_cell.length_a   1.000
_cell.length_b   1.000
_cell.length_c   1.000
_cell.angle_alpha   90.00
_cell.angle_beta   90.00
_cell.angle_gamma   90.00
#
_symmetry.space_group_name_H-M   'P 1'
#
loop_
_entity.id
_entity.type
_entity.pdbx_description
1 polymer ?
#
loop_
_entity_poly.entity_id
_entity_poly.type
_entity_poly.pdbx_seq_one_letter_code
_entity_poly.pdbx_strand_id
1 'polypeptide(L)'
;MGHIRQAVNIPVIANGEIWTVADAQRARAESGCQALMLGRGMVAHPGLAWALRAADGSSAREVPWSDLLPLLARYWANIARHVEPRHRAGRMKQWLNMLRRGYPEAQATFDRVRAINDPVLLAAHLFGPEPALAQGTVT
;
A
#
# COMPACT_ATOMS: atom_id res chain seq x y z
N MET A 1 6.72 24.78 6.52
CA MET A 1 6.96 23.58 7.36
C MET A 1 8.36 23.56 8.01
N GLY A 2 9.40 24.23 7.45
CA GLY A 2 10.74 24.25 8.05
C GLY A 2 10.92 24.98 9.40
N HIS A 3 9.99 25.86 9.81
CA HIS A 3 10.14 26.66 11.03
C HIS A 3 10.13 25.82 12.32
N ILE A 4 9.33 24.75 12.36
CA ILE A 4 9.24 23.89 13.56
C ILE A 4 10.56 23.14 13.77
N ARG A 5 11.16 22.59 12.71
CA ARG A 5 12.43 21.86 12.79
C ARG A 5 13.57 22.71 13.31
N GLN A 6 13.59 24.00 12.97
CA GLN A 6 14.60 24.95 13.42
C GLN A 6 14.37 25.42 14.87
N ALA A 7 13.14 25.34 15.37
CA ALA A 7 12.74 25.83 16.69
C ALA A 7 12.90 24.81 17.83
N VAL A 8 13.16 23.53 17.52
CA VAL A 8 13.22 22.46 18.54
C VAL A 8 14.46 21.58 18.39
N ASN A 9 14.96 21.08 19.52
CA ASN A 9 16.10 20.16 19.58
C ASN A 9 15.72 18.66 19.53
N ILE A 10 14.42 18.35 19.43
CA ILE A 10 13.96 16.96 19.28
C ILE A 10 13.94 16.56 17.79
N PRO A 11 14.13 15.27 17.46
CA PRO A 11 13.97 14.79 16.10
C PRO A 11 12.56 15.07 15.56
N VAL A 12 12.48 15.71 14.39
CA VAL A 12 11.21 15.98 13.70
C VAL A 12 11.13 15.11 12.44
N ILE A 13 9.96 14.52 12.22
CA ILE A 13 9.65 13.68 11.06
C ILE A 13 8.67 14.45 10.17
N ALA A 14 9.02 14.66 8.90
CA ALA A 14 8.08 15.26 7.96
C ALA A 14 7.08 14.22 7.45
N ASN A 15 5.81 14.62 7.34
CA ASN A 15 4.72 13.78 6.88
C ASN A 15 3.80 14.55 5.91
N GLY A 16 3.19 13.84 4.97
CA GLY A 16 2.18 14.38 4.06
C GLY A 16 2.63 14.37 2.60
N GLU A 17 1.73 13.95 1.71
CA GLU A 17 1.88 14.02 0.24
C GLU A 17 3.17 13.46 -0.38
N ILE A 18 3.80 12.47 0.28
CA ILE A 18 4.93 11.73 -0.27
C ILE A 18 4.39 10.53 -1.06
N TRP A 19 4.28 10.68 -2.38
CA TRP A 19 3.82 9.64 -3.30
C TRP A 19 4.95 9.05 -4.15
N THR A 20 6.01 9.83 -4.36
CA THR A 20 7.16 9.50 -5.21
C THR A 20 8.48 9.86 -4.52
N VAL A 21 9.60 9.42 -5.10
CA VAL A 21 10.95 9.85 -4.69
C VAL A 21 11.11 11.36 -4.80
N ALA A 22 10.58 11.97 -5.87
CA ALA A 22 10.63 13.41 -6.06
C ALA A 22 9.88 14.15 -4.93
N ASP A 23 8.70 13.66 -4.52
CA ASP A 23 7.96 14.27 -3.39
C ASP A 23 8.75 14.20 -2.09
N ALA A 24 9.43 13.08 -1.83
CA ALA A 24 10.27 12.93 -0.65
C ALA A 24 11.45 13.90 -0.66
N GLN A 25 12.13 14.07 -1.81
CA GLN A 25 13.25 15.01 -1.90
C GLN A 25 12.80 16.46 -1.72
N ARG A 26 11.66 16.84 -2.31
CA ARG A 26 11.05 18.16 -2.06
C ARG A 26 10.69 18.33 -0.58
N ALA A 27 10.03 17.36 0.03
CA ALA A 27 9.64 17.41 1.44
C ALA A 27 10.86 17.58 2.36
N ARG A 28 11.97 16.87 2.09
CA ARG A 28 13.23 17.04 2.82
C ARG A 28 13.81 18.44 2.64
N ALA A 29 13.87 18.93 1.40
CA ALA A 29 14.41 20.26 1.09
C ALA A 29 13.61 21.39 1.76
N GLU A 30 12.28 21.32 1.73
CA GLU A 30 11.39 22.35 2.28
C GLU A 30 11.28 22.31 3.81
N SER A 31 11.40 21.13 4.42
CA SER A 31 11.25 20.96 5.87
C SER A 31 12.57 20.95 6.64
N GLY A 32 13.69 20.71 5.96
CA GLY A 32 14.97 20.41 6.60
C GLY A 32 14.99 19.09 7.40
N CYS A 33 13.92 18.29 7.32
CA CYS A 33 13.84 16.99 7.99
C CYS A 33 14.48 15.92 7.11
N GLN A 34 15.30 15.04 7.71
CA GLN A 34 15.85 13.87 7.00
C GLN A 34 14.90 12.67 7.09
N ALA A 35 14.23 12.51 8.25
CA ALA A 35 13.26 11.46 8.50
C ALA A 35 11.89 11.83 7.91
N LEU A 36 11.26 10.84 7.26
CA LEU A 36 9.96 10.97 6.60
C LEU A 36 9.01 9.88 7.12
N MET A 37 7.74 10.23 7.32
CA MET A 37 6.67 9.26 7.57
C MET A 37 5.85 9.07 6.30
N LEU A 38 5.72 7.81 5.87
CA LEU A 38 4.95 7.45 4.68
C LEU A 38 3.58 6.91 5.09
N GLY A 39 2.52 7.44 4.46
CA GLY A 39 1.15 6.98 4.66
C GLY A 39 0.58 6.39 3.38
N ARG A 40 -0.34 7.14 2.75
CA ARG A 40 -1.06 6.70 1.55
C ARG A 40 -0.16 6.32 0.37
N GLY A 41 1.02 6.94 0.26
CA GLY A 41 2.03 6.60 -0.75
C GLY A 41 2.45 5.13 -0.70
N MET A 42 2.68 4.57 0.49
CA MET A 42 3.05 3.15 0.64
C MET A 42 1.92 2.19 0.29
N VAL A 43 0.68 2.58 0.55
CA VAL A 43 -0.49 1.75 0.24
C VAL A 43 -0.75 1.72 -1.27
N ALA A 44 -0.53 2.85 -1.96
CA ALA A 44 -0.65 2.95 -3.41
C ALA A 44 0.55 2.36 -4.16
N HIS A 45 1.73 2.44 -3.57
CA HIS A 45 3.00 1.96 -4.13
C HIS A 45 3.81 1.22 -3.05
N PRO A 46 3.60 -0.09 -2.86
CA PRO A 46 4.31 -0.87 -1.83
C PRO A 46 5.84 -0.85 -1.97
N GLY A 47 6.37 -0.56 -3.17
CA GLY A 47 7.80 -0.38 -3.42
C GLY A 47 8.39 0.97 -3.02
N LEU A 48 7.57 1.95 -2.60
CA LEU A 48 8.02 3.33 -2.40
C LEU A 48 9.17 3.46 -1.39
N ALA A 49 9.12 2.74 -0.26
CA ALA A 49 10.20 2.79 0.73
C ALA A 49 11.54 2.28 0.17
N TRP A 50 11.53 1.24 -0.66
CA TRP A 50 12.74 0.75 -1.34
C TRP A 50 13.24 1.74 -2.38
N ALA A 51 12.34 2.36 -3.14
CA ALA A 51 12.72 3.40 -4.10
C ALA A 51 13.38 4.61 -3.41
N LEU A 52 12.88 5.04 -2.25
CA LEU A 52 13.50 6.10 -1.44
C LEU A 52 14.88 5.70 -0.94
N ARG A 53 15.01 4.49 -0.40
CA ARG A 53 16.30 3.95 0.05
C ARG A 53 17.32 3.85 -1.09
N ALA A 54 16.86 3.48 -2.28
CA ALA A 54 17.71 3.42 -3.46
C ALA A 54 18.22 4.81 -3.89
N ALA A 55 17.34 5.81 -3.86
CA ALA A 55 17.73 7.20 -4.10
C ALA A 55 18.73 7.73 -3.05
N ASP A 56 18.70 7.18 -1.84
CA ASP A 56 19.67 7.46 -0.77
C ASP A 56 20.94 6.57 -0.84
N GLY A 57 21.15 5.84 -1.95
CA GLY A 57 22.35 5.04 -2.21
C GLY A 57 22.30 3.58 -1.76
N SER A 58 21.15 3.07 -1.29
CA SER A 58 20.97 1.63 -1.04
C SER A 58 20.71 0.86 -2.34
N SER A 59 20.73 -0.48 -2.30
CA SER A 59 20.33 -1.31 -3.44
C SER A 59 18.86 -1.09 -3.82
N ALA A 60 18.59 -0.94 -5.11
CA ALA A 60 17.22 -0.89 -5.63
C ALA A 60 16.51 -2.22 -5.44
N ARG A 61 15.23 -2.14 -5.08
CA ARG A 61 14.31 -3.29 -5.05
C ARG A 61 12.96 -2.86 -5.60
N GLU A 62 12.54 -3.51 -6.65
CA GLU A 62 11.21 -3.37 -7.22
C GLU A 62 10.23 -4.34 -6.56
N VAL A 63 8.94 -4.03 -6.66
CA VAL A 63 7.86 -4.88 -6.18
C VAL A 63 6.96 -5.17 -7.37
N PRO A 64 7.18 -6.26 -8.11
CA PRO A 64 6.34 -6.63 -9.23
C PRO A 64 4.93 -6.98 -8.75
N TRP A 65 3.95 -6.94 -9.65
CA TRP A 65 2.57 -7.29 -9.34
C TRP A 65 2.42 -8.71 -8.76
N SER A 66 3.23 -9.67 -9.24
CA SER A 66 3.26 -11.04 -8.74
C SER A 66 3.50 -11.12 -7.23
N ASP A 67 4.32 -10.24 -6.67
CA ASP A 67 4.64 -10.21 -5.24
C ASP A 67 3.46 -9.69 -4.41
N LEU A 68 2.56 -8.91 -5.02
CA LEU A 68 1.36 -8.40 -4.37
C LEU A 68 0.23 -9.42 -4.29
N LEU A 69 0.15 -10.37 -5.23
CA LEU A 69 -0.90 -11.40 -5.24
C LEU A 69 -1.05 -12.17 -3.91
N PRO A 70 0.01 -12.74 -3.30
CA PRO A 70 -0.12 -13.40 -2.00
C PRO A 70 -0.45 -12.42 -0.86
N LEU A 71 -0.06 -11.14 -0.98
CA LEU A 71 -0.40 -10.11 0.01
C LEU A 71 -1.87 -9.72 -0.06
N LEU A 72 -2.45 -9.63 -1.27
CA LEU A 72 -3.87 -9.42 -1.49
C LEU A 72 -4.70 -10.56 -0.90
N ALA A 73 -4.29 -11.81 -1.12
CA ALA A 73 -4.95 -12.98 -0.52
C ALA A 73 -4.87 -12.97 1.01
N ARG A 74 -3.70 -12.66 1.58
CA ARG A 74 -3.54 -12.53 3.03
C ARG A 74 -4.37 -11.40 3.62
N TYR A 75 -4.43 -10.26 2.94
CA TYR A 75 -5.29 -9.15 3.35
C TYR A 75 -6.78 -9.53 3.29
N TRP A 76 -7.20 -10.27 2.28
CA TRP A 76 -8.55 -10.82 2.21
C TRP A 76 -8.87 -11.71 3.40
N ALA A 77 -8.00 -12.66 3.74
CA ALA A 77 -8.15 -13.52 4.91
C ALA A 77 -8.25 -12.70 6.21
N ASN A 78 -7.48 -11.61 6.33
CA ASN A 78 -7.57 -10.71 7.48
C ASN A 78 -8.90 -9.94 7.54
N ILE A 79 -9.37 -9.43 6.40
CA ILE A 79 -10.69 -8.79 6.28
C ILE A 79 -11.79 -9.78 6.68
N ALA A 80 -11.74 -11.01 6.18
CA ALA A 80 -12.76 -12.03 6.44
C ALA A 80 -12.90 -12.35 7.94
N ARG A 81 -11.81 -12.26 8.71
CA ARG A 81 -11.81 -12.48 10.16
C ARG A 81 -12.38 -11.33 10.99
N HIS A 82 -12.26 -10.08 10.54
CA HIS A 82 -12.53 -8.91 11.40
C HIS A 82 -13.59 -7.95 10.86
N VAL A 83 -14.05 -8.15 9.62
CA VAL A 83 -14.98 -7.24 8.94
C VAL A 83 -16.27 -7.97 8.60
N GLU A 84 -17.40 -7.34 8.88
CA GLU A 84 -18.73 -7.82 8.49
C GLU A 84 -18.81 -8.15 6.98
N PRO A 85 -19.42 -9.28 6.57
CA PRO A 85 -19.45 -9.74 5.18
C PRO A 85 -19.79 -8.65 4.15
N ARG A 86 -20.82 -7.85 4.42
CA ARG A 86 -21.27 -6.75 3.55
C ARG A 86 -20.25 -5.65 3.28
N HIS A 87 -19.20 -5.52 4.11
CA HIS A 87 -18.18 -4.49 3.96
C HIS A 87 -16.86 -5.00 3.36
N ARG A 88 -16.68 -6.33 3.25
CA ARG A 88 -15.41 -6.94 2.83
C ARG A 88 -15.02 -6.57 1.40
N ALA A 89 -15.97 -6.68 0.48
CA ALA A 89 -15.77 -6.32 -0.93
C ALA A 89 -15.32 -4.87 -1.09
N GLY A 90 -15.91 -3.94 -0.32
CA GLY A 90 -15.53 -2.53 -0.32
C GLY A 90 -14.08 -2.31 0.13
N ARG A 91 -13.62 -2.99 1.18
CA ARG A 91 -12.24 -2.88 1.68
C ARG A 91 -11.20 -3.39 0.69
N MET A 92 -11.50 -4.49 0.00
CA MET A 92 -10.62 -5.00 -1.05
C MET A 92 -10.57 -4.05 -2.24
N LYS A 93 -11.74 -3.60 -2.72
CA LYS A 93 -11.84 -2.64 -3.82
C LYS A 93 -11.14 -1.32 -3.51
N GLN A 94 -11.18 -0.85 -2.26
CA GLN A 94 -10.47 0.34 -1.83
C GLN A 94 -8.96 0.22 -2.03
N TRP A 95 -8.36 -0.92 -1.65
CA TRP A 95 -6.92 -1.09 -1.81
C TRP A 95 -6.54 -1.27 -3.28
N LEU A 96 -7.27 -2.10 -4.03
CA LEU A 96 -7.08 -2.23 -5.48
C LEU A 96 -7.14 -0.85 -6.16
N ASN A 97 -8.09 -0.01 -5.77
CA ASN A 97 -8.22 1.34 -6.32
C ASN A 97 -6.98 2.21 -6.07
N MET A 98 -6.32 2.07 -4.91
CA MET A 98 -5.07 2.79 -4.64
C MET A 98 -3.90 2.26 -5.47
N LEU A 99 -3.80 0.93 -5.65
CA LEU A 99 -2.72 0.29 -6.39
C LEU A 99 -2.73 0.63 -7.89
N ARG A 100 -3.89 1.03 -8.46
CA ARG A 100 -4.03 1.49 -9.85
C ARG A 100 -3.06 2.62 -10.24
N ARG A 101 -2.56 3.37 -9.25
CA ARG A 101 -1.58 4.45 -9.49
C ARG A 101 -0.23 3.93 -9.98
N GLY A 102 0.14 2.70 -9.63
CA GLY A 102 1.46 2.13 -9.92
C GLY A 102 1.45 0.78 -10.64
N TYR A 103 0.29 0.14 -10.77
CA TYR A 103 0.17 -1.20 -11.32
C TYR A 103 -0.94 -1.24 -12.37
N PRO A 104 -0.62 -1.33 -13.67
CA PRO A 104 -1.61 -1.57 -14.72
C PRO A 104 -2.45 -2.83 -14.47
N GLU A 105 -1.85 -3.86 -13.88
CA GLU A 105 -2.52 -5.10 -13.49
C GLU A 105 -3.58 -4.85 -12.40
N ALA A 106 -3.37 -3.87 -11.51
CA ALA A 106 -4.37 -3.45 -10.54
C ALA A 106 -5.56 -2.76 -11.22
N GLN A 107 -5.33 -1.98 -12.28
CA GLN A 107 -6.40 -1.40 -13.11
C GLN A 107 -7.25 -2.51 -13.74
N ALA A 108 -6.61 -3.42 -14.46
CA ALA A 108 -7.31 -4.55 -15.08
C ALA A 108 -8.07 -5.40 -14.04
N THR A 109 -7.47 -5.63 -12.88
CA THR A 109 -8.11 -6.40 -11.79
C THR A 109 -9.29 -5.65 -11.19
N PHE A 110 -9.16 -4.35 -10.93
CA PHE A 110 -10.24 -3.52 -10.41
C PHE A 110 -11.42 -3.46 -11.37
N ASP A 111 -11.18 -3.31 -12.66
CA ASP A 111 -12.24 -3.24 -13.67
C ASP A 111 -13.09 -4.51 -13.72
N ARG A 112 -12.47 -5.70 -13.53
CA ARG A 112 -13.18 -6.98 -13.44
C ARG A 112 -14.10 -7.08 -12.23
N VAL A 113 -13.73 -6.48 -11.09
CA VAL A 113 -14.44 -6.70 -9.81
C VAL A 113 -15.24 -5.50 -9.31
N ARG A 114 -15.11 -4.31 -9.93
CA ARG A 114 -15.70 -3.05 -9.42
C ARG A 114 -17.21 -3.14 -9.17
N ALA A 115 -17.94 -3.85 -10.03
CA ALA A 115 -19.39 -4.02 -9.96
C ALA A 115 -19.84 -5.16 -9.01
N ILE A 116 -18.91 -5.99 -8.52
CA ILE A 116 -19.21 -7.14 -7.67
C ILE A 116 -19.30 -6.67 -6.22
N ASN A 117 -20.46 -6.87 -5.59
CA ASN A 117 -20.69 -6.55 -4.17
C ASN A 117 -20.71 -7.78 -3.27
N ASP A 118 -21.04 -8.95 -3.84
CA ASP A 118 -20.99 -10.21 -3.11
C ASP A 118 -19.53 -10.58 -2.77
N PRO A 119 -19.20 -10.77 -1.48
CA PRO A 119 -17.83 -11.02 -1.07
C PRO A 119 -17.29 -12.38 -1.52
N VAL A 120 -18.14 -13.40 -1.68
CA VAL A 120 -17.74 -14.74 -2.12
C VAL A 120 -17.42 -14.72 -3.62
N LEU A 121 -18.30 -14.11 -4.43
CA LEU A 121 -18.06 -13.94 -5.86
C LEU A 121 -16.83 -13.07 -6.13
N LEU A 122 -16.61 -12.01 -5.35
CA LEU A 122 -15.41 -11.19 -5.48
C LEU A 122 -14.14 -11.99 -5.16
N ALA A 123 -14.13 -12.79 -4.09
CA ALA A 123 -12.99 -13.64 -3.75
C ALA A 123 -12.70 -14.66 -4.86
N ALA A 124 -13.73 -15.30 -5.41
CA ALA A 124 -13.58 -16.25 -6.51
C ALA A 124 -12.94 -15.63 -7.76
N HIS A 125 -13.31 -14.38 -8.10
CA HIS A 125 -12.72 -13.65 -9.23
C HIS A 125 -11.26 -13.23 -8.98
N LEU A 126 -10.87 -12.97 -7.73
CA LEU A 126 -9.53 -12.51 -7.38
C LEU A 126 -8.53 -13.66 -7.15
N PHE A 127 -8.99 -14.77 -6.57
CA PHE A 127 -8.11 -15.81 -6.04
C PHE A 127 -8.44 -17.21 -6.58
N GLY A 128 -9.47 -17.36 -7.42
CA GLY A 128 -9.97 -18.65 -7.89
C GLY A 128 -10.95 -19.30 -6.90
N PRO A 129 -11.53 -20.46 -7.25
CA PRO A 129 -12.40 -21.22 -6.37
C PRO A 129 -11.60 -21.70 -5.15
N GLU A 130 -11.98 -21.24 -3.95
CA GLU A 130 -11.34 -21.49 -2.64
C GLU A 130 -9.88 -20.99 -2.50
N PRO A 131 -9.65 -19.75 -2.04
CA PRO A 131 -8.38 -19.45 -1.40
C PRO A 131 -8.39 -20.19 -0.06
N ALA A 132 -7.62 -21.29 0.03
CA ALA A 132 -7.38 -22.00 1.28
C ALA A 132 -7.13 -20.96 2.38
N LEU A 133 -8.01 -20.95 3.39
CA LEU A 133 -7.80 -20.19 4.60
C LEU A 133 -6.51 -20.71 5.21
N ALA A 134 -5.38 -20.08 4.87
CA ALA A 134 -4.09 -20.42 5.42
C ALA A 134 -4.21 -20.30 6.93
N GLN A 135 -4.28 -21.46 7.58
CA GLN A 135 -4.27 -21.59 9.01
C GLN A 135 -2.94 -21.00 9.46
N GLY A 136 -3.01 -19.84 10.11
CA GLY A 136 -1.84 -19.19 10.66
C GLY A 136 -1.32 -20.05 11.81
N THR A 137 -0.35 -20.91 11.52
CA THR A 137 0.53 -21.43 12.57
C THR A 137 1.42 -20.28 13.00
N VAL A 138 1.11 -19.75 14.19
CA VAL A 138 2.08 -18.98 14.98
C VAL A 138 3.03 -20.01 15.58
N THR A 139 4.28 -20.02 15.12
CA THR A 139 5.42 -20.54 15.88
C THR A 139 6.42 -19.41 16.03
#